data_AF-A0AA43GZ59-F1
#
_entry.id   AF-A0AA43GZ59-F1
#
_cell.length_a   1.000
_cell.length_b   1.000
_cell.length_c   1.000
_cell.angle_alpha   90.00
_cell.angle_beta   90.00
_cell.angle_gamma   90.00
#
_symmetry.space_group_name_H-M   'P 1'
#
loop_
_entity.id
_entity.type
_entity.pdbx_description
1 polymer ?
#
loop_
_entity_poly.entity_id
_entity_poly.type
_entity_poly.pdbx_seq_one_letter_code
_entity_poly.pdbx_strand_id
1 'polypeptide(L)'
;MKAKVKNKNYGLWLVAFALSLLTANSVNNSAFSHNLAPSPWGLRETKQESGKVKLICSEQSLKLLTTQLLYDLPSYANRVSQRARRRTRNSDIYSYVLVAGKPEFQPLPINSGEHDADGHKSTPTGVEQVFFTTLERQYISGKIVELQQFHWLLLTKTNTGWRLVMMFTQMAAAPQEKVISPPRDSTSGVIAQAVKAWLRDCQAGSVRLQLFLLI
;
A
#
# COMPACT_ATOMS: atom_id res chain seq x y z
N MET A 1 64.57 12.62 30.82
CA MET A 1 64.70 13.49 29.63
C MET A 1 63.31 13.94 29.18
N LYS A 2 63.19 15.21 28.80
CA LYS A 2 61.93 15.96 28.63
C LYS A 2 61.09 15.50 27.42
N ALA A 3 59.77 15.61 27.57
CA ALA A 3 58.74 15.30 26.59
C ALA A 3 58.80 16.17 25.31
N LYS A 4 58.31 15.63 24.20
CA LYS A 4 58.00 16.39 22.97
C LYS A 4 56.61 16.03 22.47
N VAL A 5 55.59 16.71 23.02
CA VAL A 5 54.22 16.68 22.50
C VAL A 5 54.19 17.57 21.24
N LYS A 6 53.92 16.96 20.09
CA LYS A 6 53.86 17.65 18.80
C LYS A 6 52.46 18.25 18.63
N ASN A 7 52.33 19.54 18.95
CA ASN A 7 51.09 20.30 18.80
C ASN A 7 50.80 20.48 17.29
N LYS A 8 49.73 19.89 16.77
CA LYS A 8 49.27 20.12 15.39
C LYS A 8 48.22 21.24 15.43
N ASN A 9 48.59 22.40 14.88
CA ASN A 9 47.71 23.54 14.72
C ASN A 9 46.62 23.25 13.68
N TYR A 10 45.38 23.03 14.13
CA TYR A 10 44.18 22.90 13.28
C TYR A 10 43.51 24.25 12.96
N GLY A 11 44.22 25.37 13.15
CA GLY A 11 43.66 26.73 13.08
C GLY A 11 43.58 27.36 11.68
N LEU A 12 44.16 26.76 10.64
CA LEU A 12 44.23 27.38 9.31
C LEU A 12 43.29 26.79 8.24
N TRP A 13 42.55 25.73 8.55
CA TRP A 13 41.62 25.12 7.59
C TRP A 13 40.17 25.62 7.70
N LEU A 14 39.86 26.41 8.75
CA LEU A 14 38.52 26.93 9.02
C LEU A 14 38.24 28.32 8.42
N VAL A 15 39.24 28.99 7.84
CA VAL A 15 39.04 30.34 7.25
C VAL A 15 38.73 30.27 5.74
N ALA A 16 39.04 29.16 5.06
CA ALA A 16 38.82 29.02 3.62
C ALA A 16 37.40 28.55 3.23
N PHE A 17 36.57 28.09 4.17
CA PHE A 17 35.18 27.68 3.88
C PHE A 17 34.14 28.76 4.22
N ALA A 18 34.52 29.77 5.01
CA ALA A 18 33.63 30.86 5.40
C ALA A 18 33.42 31.91 4.28
N LEU A 19 34.24 31.91 3.23
CA LEU A 19 34.10 32.81 2.08
C LEU A 19 33.40 32.21 0.85
N SER A 20 32.85 30.99 0.96
CA SER A 20 32.00 30.39 -0.09
C SER A 20 30.50 30.59 0.16
N LEU A 21 30.12 31.37 1.19
CA LEU A 21 28.73 31.55 1.62
C LEU A 21 28.11 32.90 1.21
N LEU A 22 28.76 33.72 0.36
CA LEU A 22 28.25 35.06 0.01
C LEU A 22 28.10 35.39 -1.49
N THR A 23 28.29 34.44 -2.41
CA THR A 23 28.04 34.69 -3.86
C THR A 23 27.34 33.53 -4.59
N ALA A 24 26.27 32.99 -4.00
CA ALA A 24 25.34 32.11 -4.74
C ALA A 24 23.88 32.34 -4.31
N ASN A 25 23.46 33.60 -4.27
CA ASN A 25 22.05 33.96 -4.34
C ASN A 25 21.79 34.60 -5.70
N SER A 26 21.22 33.81 -6.63
CA SER A 26 20.11 34.18 -7.52
C SER A 26 20.13 33.29 -8.78
N VAL A 27 19.88 32.00 -8.62
CA VAL A 27 19.25 31.26 -9.72
C VAL A 27 17.79 31.13 -9.36
N ASN A 28 17.02 32.00 -10.00
CA ASN A 28 15.58 32.11 -9.91
C ASN A 28 14.97 30.80 -10.42
N ASN A 29 14.78 29.83 -9.54
CA ASN A 29 13.98 28.66 -9.85
C ASN A 29 12.51 29.07 -9.80
N SER A 30 12.03 29.70 -10.87
CA SER A 30 10.61 29.72 -11.18
C SER A 30 10.20 28.29 -11.52
N ALA A 31 9.97 27.48 -10.50
CA ALA A 31 9.25 26.23 -10.66
C ALA A 31 7.87 26.59 -11.20
N PHE A 32 7.56 26.07 -12.38
CA PHE A 32 6.28 26.19 -13.06
C PHE A 32 5.12 25.78 -12.13
N SER A 33 4.59 26.74 -11.39
CA SER A 33 3.22 26.74 -10.94
C SER A 33 2.39 27.21 -12.13
N HIS A 34 1.89 26.26 -12.92
CA HIS A 34 0.69 26.54 -13.70
C HIS A 34 -0.47 26.63 -12.71
N ASN A 35 -0.72 27.84 -12.20
CA ASN A 35 -2.02 28.19 -11.68
C ASN A 35 -3.01 28.06 -12.84
N LEU A 36 -3.68 26.92 -12.95
CA LEU A 36 -4.93 26.83 -13.70
C LEU A 36 -5.96 27.58 -12.87
N ALA A 37 -6.14 28.86 -13.20
CA ALA A 37 -7.35 29.59 -12.84
C ALA A 37 -8.57 28.77 -13.31
N PRO A 38 -9.68 28.78 -12.56
CA PRO A 38 -10.86 28.01 -12.91
C PRO A 38 -11.46 28.61 -14.19
N SER A 39 -11.53 27.82 -15.27
CA SER A 39 -12.33 28.27 -16.41
C SER A 39 -13.81 28.25 -15.99
N PRO A 40 -14.56 29.33 -16.26
CA PRO A 40 -16.01 29.26 -16.25
C PRO A 40 -16.45 28.41 -17.46
N TRP A 41 -17.74 28.10 -17.55
CA TRP A 41 -18.34 27.22 -18.57
C TRP A 41 -18.22 25.72 -18.28
N GLY A 42 -19.18 25.26 -17.49
CA GLY A 42 -19.76 23.97 -17.76
C GLY A 42 -20.42 23.99 -19.13
N LEU A 43 -20.05 23.03 -19.97
CA LEU A 43 -20.87 22.48 -21.04
C LEU A 43 -20.39 21.04 -21.24
N ARG A 44 -21.35 20.11 -21.30
CA ARG A 44 -21.14 18.70 -21.62
C ARG A 44 -20.31 18.57 -22.89
N GLU A 45 -19.13 17.96 -22.80
CA GLU A 45 -18.50 17.33 -23.95
C GLU A 45 -18.63 15.81 -23.84
N THR A 46 -19.71 15.31 -24.45
CA THR A 46 -19.75 13.95 -24.96
C THR A 46 -18.84 13.89 -26.17
N LYS A 47 -17.58 13.51 -25.98
CA LYS A 47 -16.69 13.11 -27.07
C LYS A 47 -16.16 11.72 -26.75
N GLN A 48 -16.80 10.72 -27.35
CA GLN A 48 -16.31 9.35 -27.39
C GLN A 48 -14.98 9.34 -28.14
N GLU A 49 -13.90 9.21 -27.38
CA GLU A 49 -12.58 8.85 -27.88
C GLU A 49 -12.37 7.35 -27.59
N SER A 50 -12.24 6.59 -28.67
CA SER A 50 -11.94 5.15 -28.76
C SER A 50 -11.68 4.38 -27.44
N GLY A 51 -12.66 3.58 -27.02
CA GLY A 51 -12.41 2.24 -26.48
C GLY A 51 -11.94 2.08 -25.01
N LYS A 52 -12.07 3.07 -24.13
CA LYS A 52 -11.88 2.85 -22.67
C LYS A 52 -13.07 3.35 -21.87
N VAL A 53 -14.06 2.48 -21.66
CA VAL A 53 -15.12 2.73 -20.67
C VAL A 53 -14.45 2.85 -19.30
N LYS A 54 -14.48 4.07 -18.72
CA LYS A 54 -14.01 4.29 -17.36
C LYS A 54 -14.99 3.59 -16.41
N LEU A 55 -14.65 2.37 -16.00
CA LEU A 55 -15.42 1.60 -15.03
C LEU A 55 -15.39 2.32 -13.67
N ILE A 56 -16.56 2.58 -13.09
CA ILE A 56 -16.73 3.31 -11.82
C ILE A 56 -16.66 2.32 -10.66
N CYS A 57 -15.60 2.37 -9.83
CA CYS A 57 -15.28 1.45 -8.72
C CYS A 57 -16.42 1.01 -7.79
N SER A 58 -17.49 1.79 -7.66
CA SER A 58 -18.66 1.46 -6.85
C SER A 58 -19.54 0.35 -7.45
N GLU A 59 -19.47 0.15 -8.76
CA GLU A 59 -20.38 -0.73 -9.50
C GLU A 59 -19.79 -2.12 -9.79
N GLN A 60 -18.49 -2.33 -9.55
CA GLN A 60 -17.82 -3.54 -9.97
C GLN A 60 -18.10 -4.71 -9.04
N SER A 61 -18.05 -5.89 -9.66
CA SER A 61 -18.01 -7.17 -8.97
C SER A 61 -16.79 -7.24 -8.06
N LEU A 62 -16.95 -7.96 -6.95
CA LEU A 62 -15.89 -8.23 -5.99
C LEU A 62 -14.63 -8.79 -6.68
N LYS A 63 -14.83 -9.68 -7.67
CA LYS A 63 -13.75 -10.30 -8.43
C LYS A 63 -12.91 -9.27 -9.18
N LEU A 64 -13.54 -8.42 -10.01
CA LEU A 64 -12.82 -7.42 -10.80
C LEU A 64 -12.15 -6.37 -9.90
N LEU A 65 -12.86 -5.92 -8.86
CA LEU A 65 -12.31 -5.02 -7.86
C LEU A 65 -11.05 -5.60 -7.23
N THR A 66 -11.10 -6.84 -6.77
CA THR A 66 -10.00 -7.47 -6.04
C THR A 66 -8.82 -7.78 -6.94
N THR A 67 -9.06 -8.20 -8.19
CA THR A 67 -7.99 -8.40 -9.17
C THR A 67 -7.19 -7.12 -9.39
N GLN A 68 -7.85 -5.98 -9.60
CA GLN A 68 -7.15 -4.71 -9.75
C GLN A 68 -6.49 -4.25 -8.44
N LEU A 69 -7.18 -4.41 -7.31
CA LEU A 69 -6.63 -4.09 -5.99
C LEU A 69 -5.31 -4.83 -5.75
N LEU A 70 -5.26 -6.14 -6.00
CA LEU A 70 -4.06 -6.94 -5.76
C LEU A 70 -2.91 -6.58 -6.71
N TYR A 71 -3.23 -6.20 -7.96
CA TYR A 71 -2.23 -5.69 -8.90
C TYR A 71 -1.55 -4.41 -8.37
N ASP A 72 -2.34 -3.47 -7.84
CA ASP A 72 -1.82 -2.20 -7.32
C ASP A 72 -1.29 -2.28 -5.87
N LEU A 73 -1.66 -3.35 -5.14
CA LEU A 73 -1.43 -3.47 -3.70
C LEU A 73 0.03 -3.29 -3.28
N PRO A 74 1.04 -3.88 -3.97
CA PRO A 74 2.45 -3.67 -3.62
C PRO A 74 2.83 -2.18 -3.60
N SER A 75 2.38 -1.41 -4.60
CA SER A 75 2.65 0.03 -4.69
C SER A 75 2.04 0.81 -3.53
N TYR A 76 0.79 0.50 -3.18
CA TYR A 76 0.10 1.15 -2.05
C TYR A 76 0.72 0.76 -0.70
N ALA A 77 1.02 -0.52 -0.49
CA ALA A 77 1.63 -1.03 0.73
C ALA A 77 3.02 -0.45 0.96
N ASN A 78 3.87 -0.42 -0.07
CA ASN A 78 5.21 0.14 0.03
C ASN A 78 5.17 1.64 0.37
N ARG A 79 4.20 2.40 -0.16
CA ARG A 79 4.00 3.80 0.23
C ARG A 79 3.61 3.95 1.70
N VAL A 80 2.77 3.06 2.23
CA VAL A 80 2.39 3.04 3.65
C VAL A 80 3.60 2.72 4.52
N SER A 81 4.34 1.65 4.21
CA SER A 81 5.57 1.26 4.94
C SER A 81 6.59 2.39 4.97
N GLN A 82 6.81 3.06 3.84
CA GLN A 82 7.76 4.17 3.77
C GLN A 82 7.33 5.38 4.61
N ARG A 83 6.03 5.71 4.62
CA ARG A 83 5.49 6.77 5.48
C ARG A 83 5.65 6.42 6.95
N ALA A 84 5.40 5.16 7.33
CA ALA A 84 5.59 4.70 8.70
C ALA A 84 7.07 4.80 9.12
N ARG A 85 8.00 4.33 8.28
CA ARG A 85 9.45 4.39 8.53
C ARG A 85 9.96 5.81 8.73
N ARG A 86 9.52 6.75 7.88
CA ARG A 86 9.90 8.17 8.02
C ARG A 86 9.48 8.77 9.35
N ARG A 87 8.40 8.26 9.96
CA ARG A 87 7.95 8.70 11.29
C ARG A 87 8.80 8.13 12.41
N THR A 88 9.29 6.91 12.30
CA THR A 88 9.98 6.22 13.39
C THR A 88 11.47 6.58 13.53
N ARG A 89 12.08 7.32 12.60
CA ARG A 89 13.48 7.86 12.59
C ARG A 89 14.63 6.87 12.86
N ASN A 90 14.35 5.65 13.31
CA ASN A 90 15.30 4.59 13.55
C ASN A 90 14.57 3.24 13.36
N SER A 91 14.81 2.57 12.23
CA SER A 91 14.36 1.20 12.07
C SER A 91 15.42 0.38 11.32
N ASP A 92 16.12 -0.46 12.08
CA ASP A 92 16.99 -1.52 11.54
C ASP A 92 16.17 -2.61 10.82
N ILE A 93 14.83 -2.49 10.89
CA ILE A 93 13.85 -3.33 10.23
C ILE A 93 13.07 -2.48 9.25
N TYR A 94 13.04 -2.88 7.98
CA TYR A 94 12.15 -2.30 6.98
C TYR A 94 11.76 -3.35 5.96
N SER A 95 10.57 -3.19 5.35
CA SER A 95 10.04 -4.19 4.46
C SER A 95 9.31 -3.64 3.25
N TYR A 96 9.24 -4.49 2.24
CA TYR A 96 8.57 -4.21 0.97
C TYR A 96 7.73 -5.40 0.54
N VAL A 97 6.50 -5.12 0.15
CA VAL A 97 5.65 -6.07 -0.55
C VAL A 97 6.15 -6.16 -1.99
N LEU A 98 6.49 -7.37 -2.41
CA LEU A 98 6.98 -7.65 -3.77
C LEU A 98 5.83 -7.99 -4.70
N VAL A 99 4.94 -8.89 -4.27
CA VAL A 99 3.78 -9.32 -5.06
C VAL A 99 2.59 -9.58 -4.15
N ALA A 100 1.40 -9.41 -4.69
CA ALA A 100 0.14 -9.81 -4.10
C ALA A 100 -0.69 -10.57 -5.14
N GLY A 101 -1.39 -11.63 -4.73
CA GLY A 101 -2.13 -12.44 -5.69
C GLY A 101 -2.80 -13.66 -5.07
N LYS A 102 -3.21 -14.58 -5.96
CA LYS A 102 -3.99 -15.79 -5.65
C LYS A 102 -5.28 -15.47 -4.86
N PRO A 103 -6.15 -14.59 -5.39
CA PRO A 103 -7.42 -14.31 -4.74
C PRO A 103 -8.33 -15.54 -4.76
N GLU A 104 -8.91 -15.88 -3.63
CA GLU A 104 -9.95 -16.89 -3.46
C GLU A 104 -11.17 -16.25 -2.81
N PHE A 105 -12.34 -16.45 -3.42
CA PHE A 105 -13.60 -15.80 -3.04
C PHE A 105 -14.53 -16.73 -2.28
N GLN A 106 -14.15 -18.00 -2.10
CA GLN A 106 -14.94 -18.94 -1.34
C GLN A 106 -14.81 -18.61 0.15
N PRO A 107 -15.90 -18.27 0.85
CA PRO A 107 -15.82 -18.00 2.28
C PRO A 107 -15.39 -19.27 3.01
N LEU A 108 -14.69 -19.10 4.13
CA LEU A 108 -14.37 -20.24 4.97
C LEU A 108 -15.66 -20.84 5.49
N PRO A 109 -15.81 -22.17 5.49
CA PRO A 109 -16.99 -22.80 6.08
C PRO A 109 -16.98 -22.55 7.58
N ILE A 110 -17.76 -21.56 8.02
CA ILE A 110 -18.04 -21.38 9.43
C ILE A 110 -19.04 -22.47 9.80
N ASN A 111 -18.64 -23.41 10.64
CA ASN A 111 -19.58 -24.32 11.28
C ASN A 111 -20.33 -23.48 12.32
N SER A 112 -21.29 -22.67 11.88
CA SER A 112 -22.27 -22.07 12.78
C SER A 112 -23.04 -23.23 13.41
N GLY A 113 -23.04 -23.32 14.74
CA GLY A 113 -23.81 -24.34 15.46
C GLY A 113 -25.32 -24.29 15.20
N GLU A 114 -25.81 -23.22 14.56
CA GLU A 114 -27.15 -23.16 13.99
C GLU A 114 -27.19 -23.85 12.63
N HIS A 115 -27.77 -25.05 12.64
CA HIS A 115 -28.36 -25.66 11.46
C HIS A 115 -29.58 -24.83 11.08
N ASP A 116 -29.42 -23.89 10.15
CA ASP A 116 -30.57 -23.47 9.34
C ASP A 116 -31.09 -24.71 8.61
N ALA A 117 -32.42 -24.92 8.65
CA ALA A 117 -33.09 -26.12 8.15
C ALA A 117 -32.87 -26.41 6.65
N ASP A 118 -32.19 -25.50 5.92
CA ASP A 118 -31.90 -25.60 4.49
C ASP A 118 -30.39 -25.67 4.15
N GLY A 119 -29.50 -25.89 5.14
CA GLY A 119 -28.08 -26.21 4.87
C GLY A 119 -27.23 -25.06 4.26
N HIS A 120 -27.75 -23.84 4.22
CA HIS A 120 -27.01 -22.66 3.78
C HIS A 120 -26.14 -22.10 4.91
N LYS A 121 -24.82 -22.23 4.77
CA LYS A 121 -23.82 -21.67 5.70
C LYS A 121 -23.92 -20.15 5.70
N SER A 122 -24.28 -19.55 6.83
CA SER A 122 -24.51 -18.11 6.97
C SER A 122 -23.18 -17.34 7.07
N THR A 123 -22.73 -16.74 5.96
CA THR A 123 -21.90 -15.53 6.07
C THR A 123 -22.82 -14.38 6.54
N PRO A 124 -22.36 -13.49 7.44
CA PRO A 124 -23.15 -12.34 7.83
C PRO A 124 -23.56 -11.54 6.60
N THR A 125 -24.88 -11.34 6.43
CA THR A 125 -25.47 -10.75 5.23
C THR A 125 -24.80 -9.42 4.87
N GLY A 126 -24.28 -9.31 3.64
CA GLY A 126 -23.66 -8.08 3.13
C GLY A 126 -22.16 -7.90 3.42
N VAL A 127 -21.49 -8.92 3.99
CA VAL A 127 -20.03 -8.97 4.11
C VAL A 127 -19.46 -10.05 3.19
N GLU A 128 -18.55 -9.62 2.33
CA GLU A 128 -17.85 -10.46 1.38
C GLU A 128 -16.44 -10.77 1.88
N GLN A 129 -16.03 -12.03 1.77
CA GLN A 129 -14.70 -12.48 2.16
C GLN A 129 -13.84 -12.72 0.93
N VAL A 130 -12.61 -12.22 0.95
CA VAL A 130 -11.58 -12.56 -0.02
C VAL A 130 -10.32 -13.02 0.69
N PHE A 131 -9.84 -14.20 0.34
CA PHE A 131 -8.53 -14.67 0.74
C PHE A 131 -7.49 -14.31 -0.32
N PHE A 132 -6.29 -13.90 0.08
CA PHE A 132 -5.18 -13.71 -0.86
C PHE A 132 -3.82 -13.85 -0.16
N THR A 133 -2.77 -13.89 -0.96
CA THR A 133 -1.39 -14.02 -0.50
C THR A 133 -0.53 -12.84 -0.90
N THR A 134 0.46 -12.52 -0.08
CA THR A 134 1.53 -11.58 -0.43
C THR A 134 2.90 -12.19 -0.16
N LEU A 135 3.88 -11.76 -0.94
CA LEU A 135 5.29 -12.00 -0.66
C LEU A 135 5.91 -10.69 -0.20
N GLU A 136 6.46 -10.70 1.01
CA GLU A 136 7.13 -9.56 1.62
C GLU A 136 8.63 -9.86 1.76
N ARG A 137 9.46 -8.89 1.40
CA ARG A 137 10.89 -8.91 1.68
C ARG A 137 11.18 -7.97 2.84
N GLN A 138 11.75 -8.51 3.90
CA GLN A 138 12.19 -7.78 5.07
C GLN A 138 13.71 -7.67 5.09
N TYR A 139 14.18 -6.50 5.53
CA TYR A 139 15.58 -6.20 5.76
C TYR A 139 15.74 -5.97 7.26
N ILE A 140 16.44 -6.88 7.92
CA ILE A 140 16.63 -6.90 9.38
C ILE A 140 18.13 -6.88 9.64
N SER A 141 18.65 -5.78 10.20
CA SER A 141 20.09 -5.64 10.52
C SER A 141 21.01 -6.01 9.33
N GLY A 142 20.62 -5.59 8.12
CA GLY A 142 21.37 -5.88 6.89
C GLY A 142 21.15 -7.28 6.28
N LYS A 143 20.35 -8.13 6.91
CA LYS A 143 19.96 -9.45 6.36
C LYS A 143 18.63 -9.38 5.64
N ILE A 144 18.49 -10.16 4.58
CA ILE A 144 17.25 -10.27 3.80
C ILE A 144 16.51 -11.52 4.25
N VAL A 145 15.22 -11.37 4.55
CA VAL A 145 14.29 -12.46 4.85
C VAL A 145 13.06 -12.29 3.96
N GLU A 146 12.57 -13.37 3.37
CA GLU A 146 11.32 -13.36 2.62
C GLU A 146 10.23 -14.07 3.43
N LEU A 147 9.06 -13.44 3.50
CA LEU A 147 7.91 -13.93 4.24
C LEU A 147 6.72 -14.01 3.32
N GLN A 148 6.05 -15.15 3.34
CA GLN A 148 4.76 -15.29 2.70
C GLN A 148 3.67 -14.99 3.74
N GLN A 149 2.76 -14.09 3.40
CA GLN A 149 1.63 -13.74 4.25
C GLN A 149 0.33 -14.16 3.58
N PHE A 150 -0.61 -14.60 4.41
CA PHE A 150 -1.94 -15.04 4.02
C PHE A 150 -2.94 -14.11 4.67
N HIS A 151 -3.88 -13.57 3.89
CA HIS A 151 -4.77 -12.52 4.34
C HIS A 151 -6.22 -12.92 4.14
N TRP A 152 -7.05 -12.68 5.16
CA TRP A 152 -8.51 -12.67 5.04
C TRP A 152 -8.97 -11.23 5.02
N LEU A 153 -9.52 -10.82 3.89
CA LEU A 153 -10.03 -9.48 3.67
C LEU A 153 -11.55 -9.53 3.67
N LEU A 154 -12.16 -8.81 4.61
CA LEU A 154 -13.61 -8.71 4.70
C LEU A 154 -14.03 -7.32 4.22
N LEU A 155 -14.83 -7.30 3.17
CA LEU A 155 -15.33 -6.09 2.53
C LEU A 155 -16.85 -6.02 2.63
N THR A 156 -17.39 -4.81 2.64
CA THR A 156 -18.82 -4.58 2.49
C THR A 156 -19.08 -3.55 1.40
N LYS A 157 -20.18 -3.75 0.66
CA LYS A 157 -20.61 -2.82 -0.38
C LYS A 157 -21.55 -1.78 0.23
N THR A 158 -21.19 -0.51 0.10
CA THR A 158 -22.03 0.63 0.50
C THR A 158 -22.52 1.40 -0.72
N ASN A 159 -23.41 2.37 -0.51
CA ASN A 159 -23.88 3.28 -1.56
C ASN A 159 -22.75 4.06 -2.26
N THR A 160 -21.63 4.34 -1.56
CA THR A 160 -20.46 5.03 -2.13
C THR A 160 -19.39 4.05 -2.64
N GLY A 161 -19.65 2.74 -2.61
CA GLY A 161 -18.70 1.70 -3.03
C GLY A 161 -18.18 0.82 -1.89
N TRP A 162 -17.13 0.06 -2.18
CA TRP A 162 -16.58 -0.97 -1.29
C TRP A 162 -15.79 -0.37 -0.12
N ARG A 163 -15.95 -0.95 1.08
CA ARG A 163 -15.25 -0.55 2.31
C ARG A 163 -14.67 -1.76 3.02
N LEU A 164 -13.52 -1.56 3.68
CA LEU A 164 -12.94 -2.57 4.57
C LEU A 164 -13.76 -2.67 5.86
N VAL A 165 -14.16 -3.88 6.22
CA VAL A 165 -14.72 -4.21 7.54
C VAL A 165 -13.58 -4.58 8.48
N MET A 166 -12.85 -5.64 8.15
CA MET A 166 -11.75 -6.17 8.97
C MET A 166 -10.77 -6.96 8.12
N MET A 167 -9.57 -7.19 8.66
CA MET A 167 -8.55 -7.99 7.98
C MET A 167 -7.74 -8.83 8.96
N PHE A 168 -7.56 -10.10 8.67
CA PHE A 168 -6.67 -11.00 9.41
C PHE A 168 -5.46 -11.38 8.59
N THR A 169 -4.33 -11.62 9.24
CA THR A 169 -3.10 -12.07 8.59
C THR A 169 -2.49 -13.24 9.34
N GLN A 170 -2.05 -14.25 8.60
CA GLN A 170 -1.11 -15.28 9.03
C GLN A 170 0.21 -15.12 8.29
N MET A 171 1.33 -15.42 8.96
CA MET A 171 2.67 -15.35 8.39
C MET A 171 3.27 -16.75 8.34
N ALA A 172 3.97 -17.05 7.24
CA ALA A 172 4.85 -18.21 7.12
C ALA A 172 6.23 -17.75 6.65
N ALA A 173 7.28 -18.31 7.26
CA ALA A 173 8.65 -18.06 6.81
C ALA A 173 8.89 -18.76 5.46
N ALA A 174 9.46 -18.04 4.49
CA ALA A 174 9.87 -18.61 3.22
C ALA A 174 11.37 -18.98 3.25
N PRO A 175 11.80 -20.09 2.61
CA PRO A 175 10.99 -21.07 1.89
C PRO A 175 10.58 -22.22 2.84
N GLN A 176 9.27 -22.37 3.09
CA GLN A 176 8.67 -23.59 3.67
C GLN A 176 9.25 -24.08 5.00
N GLU A 177 9.36 -23.22 6.01
CA GLU A 177 9.29 -23.73 7.38
C GLU A 177 7.84 -24.08 7.74
N LYS A 178 7.62 -25.21 8.42
CA LYS A 178 6.29 -25.69 8.86
C LYS A 178 5.62 -24.79 9.91
N VAL A 179 6.21 -23.65 10.25
CA VAL A 179 5.75 -22.76 11.30
C VAL A 179 4.91 -21.65 10.67
N ILE A 180 3.59 -21.82 10.75
CA ILE A 180 2.60 -20.80 10.40
C ILE A 180 2.18 -20.09 11.69
N SER A 181 2.21 -18.76 11.70
CA SER A 181 1.71 -18.00 12.84
C SER A 181 0.19 -18.16 12.97
N PRO A 182 -0.39 -18.06 14.17
CA PRO A 182 -1.84 -17.94 14.29
C PRO A 182 -2.34 -16.71 13.52
N PRO A 183 -3.60 -16.70 13.02
CA PRO A 183 -4.19 -15.50 12.44
C PRO A 183 -4.25 -14.39 13.48
N ARG A 184 -3.86 -13.18 13.10
CA ARG A 184 -3.94 -11.99 13.96
C ARG A 184 -4.74 -10.90 13.25
N ASP A 185 -5.49 -10.12 14.02
CA ASP A 185 -6.11 -8.91 13.50
C ASP A 185 -5.02 -7.97 12.97
N SER A 186 -5.20 -7.57 11.72
CA SER A 186 -4.30 -6.75 10.94
C SER A 186 -5.03 -5.58 10.28
N THR A 187 -6.23 -5.24 10.76
CA THR A 187 -7.10 -4.16 10.25
C THR A 187 -6.45 -2.77 10.30
N SER A 188 -5.47 -2.60 11.19
CA SER A 188 -4.62 -1.40 11.32
C SER A 188 -3.23 -1.57 10.67
N GLY A 189 -2.90 -2.74 10.16
CA GLY A 189 -1.61 -3.07 9.56
C GLY A 189 -1.37 -2.45 8.18
N VAL A 190 -0.15 -2.60 7.66
CA VAL A 190 0.30 -1.99 6.39
C VAL A 190 -0.62 -2.37 5.24
N ILE A 191 -0.92 -3.67 5.09
CA ILE A 191 -1.77 -4.16 4.00
C ILE A 191 -3.20 -3.61 4.11
N ALA A 192 -3.79 -3.56 5.31
CA ALA A 192 -5.14 -3.02 5.49
C ALA A 192 -5.20 -1.53 5.22
N GLN A 193 -4.18 -0.77 5.64
CA GLN A 193 -4.08 0.66 5.33
C GLN A 193 -3.89 0.89 3.82
N ALA A 194 -3.12 0.04 3.14
CA ALA A 194 -2.95 0.08 1.69
C ALA A 194 -4.27 -0.17 0.97
N VAL A 195 -5.03 -1.19 1.39
CA VAL A 195 -6.38 -1.49 0.90
C VAL A 195 -7.33 -0.30 1.10
N LYS A 196 -7.39 0.27 2.31
CA LYS A 196 -8.22 1.46 2.59
C LYS A 196 -7.86 2.63 1.67
N ALA A 197 -6.57 2.89 1.48
CA ALA A 197 -6.10 3.95 0.60
C ALA A 197 -6.49 3.68 -0.86
N TRP A 198 -6.30 2.46 -1.36
CA TRP A 198 -6.68 2.07 -2.71
C TRP A 198 -8.19 2.18 -2.92
N LEU A 199 -9.01 1.67 -2.01
CA LEU A 199 -10.48 1.75 -2.10
C LEU A 199 -10.95 3.20 -2.15
N ARG A 200 -10.37 4.09 -1.34
CA ARG A 200 -10.68 5.53 -1.35
C ARG A 200 -10.30 6.17 -2.69
N ASP A 201 -9.11 5.87 -3.20
CA ASP A 201 -8.64 6.43 -4.47
C ASP A 201 -9.46 5.85 -5.66
N CYS A 202 -9.95 4.62 -5.54
CA CYS A 202 -10.88 3.98 -6.48
C CYS A 202 -12.24 4.71 -6.48
N GLN A 203 -12.81 4.98 -5.30
CA GLN A 203 -14.05 5.75 -5.15
C GLN A 203 -13.91 7.17 -5.72
N ALA A 204 -12.74 7.79 -5.57
CA ALA A 204 -12.43 9.08 -6.17
C ALA A 204 -12.18 9.02 -7.70
N GLY A 205 -12.28 7.84 -8.32
CA GLY A 205 -12.07 7.65 -9.76
C GLY A 205 -10.62 7.88 -10.21
N SER A 206 -9.67 7.78 -9.28
CA SER A 206 -8.21 7.93 -9.53
C SER A 206 -7.54 6.62 -9.93
N VAL A 207 -8.17 5.48 -9.61
CA VAL A 207 -7.73 4.15 -10.07
C VAL A 207 -8.30 3.89 -11.45
N ARG A 208 -7.46 3.36 -12.35
CA ARG A 208 -7.89 2.87 -13.66
C ARG A 208 -8.16 1.38 -13.55
N LEU A 209 -9.43 1.01 -13.47
CA LEU A 209 -9.85 -0.38 -13.60
C LEU A 209 -9.61 -0.82 -15.05
N GLN A 210 -8.77 -1.83 -15.24
CA GLN A 210 -8.57 -2.45 -16.54
C GLN A 210 -9.23 -3.83 -16.54
N LEU A 211 -9.97 -4.13 -17.61
CA LEU A 211 -10.38 -5.51 -17.86
C LEU A 211 -9.13 -6.25 -18.33
N PHE A 212 -8.45 -6.92 -17.41
CA PHE A 212 -7.46 -7.91 -17.81
C PHE A 212 -8.22 -9.09 -18.42
N LEU A 213 -8.29 -9.12 -19.75
CA LEU A 213 -8.57 -10.35 -20.48
C LEU A 213 -7.43 -11.30 -20.15
N LEU A 214 -7.67 -12.18 -19.17
CA LEU A 214 -6.82 -13.34 -18.94
C LEU A 214 -6.93 -14.20 -20.21
N ILE A 215 -5.90 -14.14 -21.06
CA ILE A 215 -5.65 -15.08 -22.15
C ILE A 215 -5.07 -16.35 -21.55
#